data_AF-A0A2S0N9C5-F1
#
_entry.id   AF-A0A2S0N9C5-F1
#
_cell.length_a   1.000
_cell.length_b   1.000
_cell.length_c   1.000
_cell.angle_alpha   90.00
_cell.angle_beta   90.00
_cell.angle_gamma   90.00
#
_symmetry.space_group_name_H-M   'P 1'
#
loop_
_entity.id
_entity.type
_entity.pdbx_description
1 polymer ?
#
loop_
_entity_poly.entity_id
_entity_poly.type
_entity_poly.pdbx_seq_one_letter_code
_entity_poly.pdbx_strand_id
1 'polypeptide(L)'
;MDGRDEPGHDALEVALATTVNLEKLKAVVCRLIDEFAVTANTTEVALPESDFYWQLDPAQKRDMATRPVATEVGRLRDDWELTHHLADGPEQVSAYSLTEVAELLMYFGEVAATLPYRPREQDTP
;
A
#
# COMPACT_ATOMS: atom_id res chain seq x y z
N MET A 1 -14.66 23.03 33.43
CA MET A 1 -13.50 23.08 32.51
C MET A 1 -13.69 21.91 31.57
N ASP A 2 -14.29 22.18 30.41
CA ASP A 2 -14.57 21.20 29.36
C ASP A 2 -13.40 21.26 28.37
N GLY A 3 -12.42 20.37 28.57
CA GLY A 3 -11.29 20.19 27.68
C GLY A 3 -11.70 19.26 26.54
N ARG A 4 -12.38 19.81 25.54
CA ARG A 4 -12.51 19.15 24.25
C ARG A 4 -11.18 19.30 23.53
N ASP A 5 -10.42 18.21 23.50
CA ASP A 5 -9.33 18.03 22.54
C ASP A 5 -9.91 18.23 21.14
N GLU A 6 -9.59 19.38 20.53
CA GLU A 6 -9.88 19.60 19.13
C GLU A 6 -9.09 18.58 18.30
N PRO A 7 -9.70 17.92 17.30
CA PRO A 7 -8.93 17.09 16.39
C PRO A 7 -7.92 17.97 15.67
N GLY A 8 -6.65 17.64 15.87
CA GLY A 8 -5.50 18.49 15.56
C GLY A 8 -5.46 19.02 14.14
N HIS A 9 -5.04 20.28 14.05
CA HIS A 9 -4.72 21.06 12.85
C HIS A 9 -3.97 20.26 11.75
N ASP A 10 -3.17 19.26 12.13
CA ASP A 10 -2.44 18.34 11.23
C ASP A 10 -3.34 17.53 10.28
N ALA A 11 -4.53 17.13 10.72
CA ALA A 11 -5.40 16.27 9.90
C ALA A 11 -6.04 17.03 8.72
N LEU A 12 -6.28 18.34 8.90
CA LEU A 12 -6.82 19.23 7.88
C LEU A 12 -5.76 19.65 6.86
N GLU A 13 -4.49 19.75 7.26
CA GLU A 13 -3.39 20.13 6.38
C GLU A 13 -3.06 19.03 5.34
N VAL A 14 -3.20 17.76 5.71
CA VAL A 14 -3.06 16.61 4.78
C VAL A 14 -4.17 16.58 3.73
N ALA A 15 -5.40 17.00 4.07
CA ALA A 15 -6.55 16.98 3.17
C ALA A 15 -6.49 18.03 2.04
N LEU A 16 -5.62 19.04 2.16
CA LEU A 16 -5.41 20.10 1.17
C LEU A 16 -4.08 19.98 0.41
N ALA A 17 -3.30 18.92 0.67
CA ALA A 17 -2.02 18.72 0.01
C ALA A 17 -2.21 18.52 -1.51
N THR A 18 -1.86 19.54 -2.30
CA THR A 18 -1.86 19.47 -3.77
C THR A 18 -0.63 18.78 -4.34
N THR A 19 0.35 18.48 -3.50
CA THR A 19 1.61 17.81 -3.87
C THR A 19 2.01 16.80 -2.82
N VAL A 20 2.66 15.72 -3.25
CA VAL A 20 3.19 14.66 -2.38
C VAL A 20 4.70 14.69 -2.43
N ASN A 21 5.36 14.73 -1.27
CA ASN A 21 6.80 14.58 -1.18
C ASN A 21 7.19 13.10 -1.34
N LEU A 22 7.88 12.76 -2.43
CA LEU A 22 8.22 11.37 -2.78
C LEU A 22 9.18 10.73 -1.77
N GLU A 23 10.14 11.47 -1.21
CA GLU A 23 11.06 10.94 -0.19
C GLU A 23 10.32 10.60 1.11
N LYS A 24 9.38 11.46 1.52
CA LYS A 24 8.52 11.18 2.68
C LYS A 24 7.62 9.98 2.43
N LEU A 25 7.02 9.87 1.24
CA LEU A 25 6.19 8.72 0.88
C LEU A 25 7.00 7.42 0.88
N LYS A 26 8.19 7.42 0.29
CA LYS A 26 9.11 6.28 0.30
C LYS A 26 9.43 5.84 1.74
N ALA A 27 9.78 6.78 2.62
CA ALA A 27 10.06 6.48 4.02
C ALA A 27 8.85 5.88 4.76
N VAL A 28 7.64 6.38 4.48
CA VAL A 28 6.40 5.82 5.04
C VAL A 28 6.15 4.39 4.55
N VAL A 29 6.27 4.14 3.24
CA VAL A 29 6.08 2.80 2.65
C VAL A 29 7.07 1.81 3.24
N CYS A 30 8.36 2.15 3.33
CA CYS A 30 9.37 1.28 3.95
C CYS A 30 9.01 0.94 5.40
N ARG A 31 8.61 1.94 6.21
CA ARG A 31 8.23 1.72 7.60
C ARG A 31 7.00 0.81 7.75
N LEU A 32 6.02 0.91 6.85
CA LEU A 32 4.83 0.06 6.85
C LEU A 32 5.19 -1.39 6.52
N ILE A 33 6.08 -1.61 5.55
CA ILE A 33 6.57 -2.96 5.20
C ILE A 33 7.35 -3.56 6.38
N ASP A 34 8.25 -2.79 7.00
CA ASP A 34 9.01 -3.24 8.17
C ASP A 34 8.07 -3.62 9.33
N GLU A 35 7.03 -2.80 9.58
CA GLU A 35 6.06 -3.08 10.64
C GLU A 35 5.22 -4.32 10.36
N PHE A 36 4.85 -4.52 9.09
CA PHE A 36 4.16 -5.72 8.67
C PHE A 36 5.02 -6.97 8.93
N ALA A 37 6.30 -6.95 8.54
CA ALA A 37 7.22 -8.07 8.74
C ALA A 37 7.39 -8.44 10.23
N VAL A 38 7.49 -7.42 11.09
CA VAL A 38 7.54 -7.59 12.55
C VAL A 38 6.24 -8.19 13.08
N THR A 39 5.09 -7.63 12.69
CA THR A 39 3.77 -8.06 13.20
C THR A 39 3.42 -9.48 12.76
N ALA A 40 3.72 -9.81 11.50
CA ALA A 40 3.52 -11.13 10.93
C ALA A 40 4.60 -12.14 11.32
N ASN A 41 5.71 -11.68 11.91
CA ASN A 41 6.91 -12.48 12.21
C ASN A 41 7.36 -13.31 10.99
N THR A 42 7.43 -12.64 9.83
CA THR A 42 7.79 -13.26 8.55
C THR A 42 8.49 -12.25 7.65
N THR A 43 9.33 -12.77 6.76
CA THR A 43 9.90 -12.01 5.63
C THR A 43 9.20 -12.35 4.31
N GLU A 44 8.26 -13.30 4.32
CA GLU A 44 7.57 -13.80 3.15
C GLU A 44 6.05 -13.83 3.39
N VAL A 45 5.29 -13.44 2.36
CA VAL A 45 3.83 -13.51 2.34
C VAL A 45 3.42 -14.48 1.25
N ALA A 46 2.65 -15.51 1.63
CA ALA A 46 2.09 -16.43 0.65
C ALA A 46 0.98 -15.73 -0.14
N LEU A 47 1.07 -15.75 -1.48
CA LEU A 47 -0.03 -15.33 -2.34
C LEU A 47 -1.15 -16.39 -2.30
N PRO A 48 -2.43 -15.99 -2.33
CA PRO A 48 -3.55 -16.91 -2.23
C PRO A 48 -3.67 -17.76 -3.51
N GLU A 49 -4.39 -18.88 -3.44
CA GLU A 49 -4.64 -19.71 -4.65
C GLU A 49 -5.38 -18.89 -5.74
N SER A 50 -6.43 -18.17 -5.33
CA SER A 50 -7.14 -17.19 -6.15
C SER A 50 -6.55 -15.80 -5.94
N ASP A 51 -5.64 -15.39 -6.81
CA ASP A 51 -4.87 -14.15 -6.73
C ASP A 51 -5.31 -13.08 -7.74
N PHE A 52 -6.50 -13.24 -8.31
CA PHE A 52 -7.09 -12.30 -9.24
C PHE A 52 -7.76 -11.14 -8.52
N TYR A 53 -7.65 -9.95 -9.09
CA TYR A 53 -8.36 -8.76 -8.62
C TYR A 53 -8.97 -8.00 -9.80
N TRP A 54 -9.99 -7.19 -9.49
CA TRP A 54 -10.59 -6.30 -10.47
C TRP A 54 -9.73 -5.04 -10.61
N GLN A 55 -9.22 -4.83 -11.81
CA GLN A 55 -8.47 -3.64 -12.17
C GLN A 55 -9.36 -2.69 -12.95
N LEU A 56 -9.51 -1.47 -12.45
CA LEU A 56 -10.18 -0.40 -13.19
C LEU A 56 -9.15 0.40 -13.99
N ASP A 57 -9.58 0.91 -15.15
CA ASP A 57 -8.79 1.88 -15.91
C ASP A 57 -8.39 3.07 -15.00
N PRO A 58 -7.13 3.56 -15.05
CA PRO A 58 -6.67 4.64 -14.18
C PRO A 58 -7.49 5.94 -14.24
N ALA A 59 -8.07 6.26 -15.39
CA ALA A 59 -8.97 7.41 -15.56
C ALA A 59 -10.31 7.18 -14.85
N GLN A 60 -10.78 5.93 -14.82
CA GLN A 60 -12.01 5.54 -14.13
C GLN A 60 -11.81 5.38 -12.61
N LYS A 61 -10.59 5.02 -12.14
CA LYS A 61 -10.27 4.92 -10.70
C LYS A 61 -10.52 6.23 -9.93
N ARG A 62 -10.49 7.39 -10.60
CA ARG A 62 -10.62 8.72 -9.97
C ARG A 62 -11.87 9.51 -10.42
N ASP A 63 -12.61 9.02 -11.41
CA ASP A 63 -13.83 9.65 -11.88
C ASP A 63 -15.05 9.13 -11.09
N MET A 64 -15.51 9.94 -10.13
CA MET A 64 -16.68 9.64 -9.31
C MET A 64 -18.01 9.98 -10.01
N ALA A 65 -17.98 10.68 -11.15
CA ALA A 65 -19.18 11.08 -11.89
C ALA A 65 -19.66 9.98 -12.85
N THR A 66 -18.77 9.07 -13.25
CA THR A 66 -19.06 8.01 -14.22
C THR A 66 -18.96 6.65 -13.54
N ARG A 67 -19.95 5.77 -13.77
CA ARG A 67 -19.83 4.37 -13.34
C ARG A 67 -18.73 3.69 -14.17
N PRO A 68 -17.78 2.97 -13.54
CA PRO A 68 -16.77 2.23 -14.30
C PRO A 68 -17.43 1.23 -15.25
N VAL A 69 -16.99 1.23 -16.51
CA VAL A 69 -17.55 0.41 -17.59
C VAL A 69 -16.60 -0.69 -18.06
N ALA A 70 -15.30 -0.57 -17.77
CA ALA A 70 -14.30 -1.58 -18.09
C ALA A 70 -13.58 -2.03 -16.80
N THR A 71 -13.78 -3.29 -16.45
CA THR A 71 -13.01 -3.98 -15.41
C THR A 71 -12.09 -4.96 -16.11
N GLU A 72 -10.79 -4.71 -16.05
CA GLU A 72 -9.77 -5.70 -16.38
C GLU A 72 -9.55 -6.63 -15.19
N VAL A 73 -8.88 -7.75 -15.42
CA VAL A 73 -8.49 -8.69 -14.37
C VAL A 73 -6.97 -8.61 -14.24
N GLY A 74 -6.51 -8.18 -13.08
CA GLY A 74 -5.10 -8.25 -12.68
C GLY A 74 -4.84 -9.50 -11.87
N ARG A 75 -3.55 -9.80 -11.63
CA ARG A 75 -3.12 -11.00 -10.89
C ARG A 75 -1.88 -10.72 -10.06
N LEU A 76 -1.96 -10.99 -8.75
CA LEU A 76 -0.86 -10.66 -7.81
C LEU A 76 0.45 -11.38 -8.14
N ARG A 77 0.41 -12.61 -8.67
CA ARG A 77 1.64 -13.31 -9.10
C ARG A 77 2.32 -12.61 -10.26
N ASP A 78 1.55 -12.13 -11.24
CA ASP A 78 2.10 -11.42 -12.40
C ASP A 78 2.73 -10.09 -11.93
N ASP A 79 2.07 -9.38 -10.99
CA ASP A 79 2.62 -8.17 -10.35
C ASP A 79 3.93 -8.47 -9.59
N TRP A 80 3.99 -9.59 -8.85
CA TRP A 80 5.19 -10.00 -8.11
C TRP A 80 6.35 -10.38 -9.04
N GLU A 81 6.08 -11.16 -10.10
CA GLU A 81 7.09 -11.50 -11.12
C GLU A 81 7.70 -10.23 -11.73
N LEU A 82 6.86 -9.23 -12.02
CA LEU A 82 7.32 -7.96 -12.57
C LEU A 82 8.29 -7.22 -11.63
N THR A 83 8.08 -7.29 -10.31
CA THR A 83 9.02 -6.66 -9.34
C THR A 83 10.45 -7.21 -9.41
N HIS A 84 10.64 -8.46 -9.84
CA HIS A 84 11.98 -9.03 -10.01
C HIS A 84 12.74 -8.32 -11.13
N HIS A 85 12.06 -8.03 -12.24
CA HIS A 85 12.64 -7.29 -13.35
C HIS A 85 13.05 -5.86 -12.95
N LEU A 86 12.34 -5.26 -11.99
CA LEU A 86 12.70 -3.94 -11.43
C LEU A 86 13.94 -4.01 -10.53
N ALA A 87 14.17 -5.14 -9.86
CA ALA A 87 15.32 -5.35 -8.97
C ALA A 87 16.62 -5.63 -9.74
N ASP A 88 16.52 -6.22 -10.94
CA ASP A 88 17.67 -6.72 -11.71
C ASP A 88 18.41 -5.66 -12.55
N GLY A 89 17.88 -4.43 -12.69
CA GLY A 89 18.65 -3.32 -13.27
C GLY A 89 17.85 -2.08 -13.70
N PRO A 90 18.50 -0.89 -13.74
CA PRO A 90 17.84 0.40 -13.94
C PRO A 90 17.21 0.60 -15.32
N GLU A 91 17.64 -0.14 -16.35
CA GLU A 91 17.13 0.00 -17.72
C GLU A 91 15.72 -0.58 -17.92
N GLN A 92 15.23 -1.36 -16.95
CA GLN A 92 13.92 -2.01 -17.00
C GLN A 92 12.89 -1.36 -16.05
N VAL A 93 13.29 -0.31 -15.31
CA VAL A 93 12.44 0.33 -14.32
C VAL A 93 11.54 1.39 -14.99
N SER A 94 10.25 1.08 -15.07
CA SER A 94 9.22 2.05 -15.45
C SER A 94 8.55 2.63 -14.21
N ALA A 95 8.43 3.96 -14.11
CA ALA A 95 7.66 4.60 -13.05
C ALA A 95 6.17 4.18 -13.06
N TYR A 96 5.67 3.69 -14.19
CA TYR A 96 4.34 3.10 -14.28
C TYR A 96 4.17 1.90 -13.35
N SER A 97 5.24 1.14 -13.07
CA SER A 97 5.20 -0.03 -12.20
C SER A 97 4.87 0.26 -10.74
N LEU A 98 4.80 1.54 -10.34
CA LEU A 98 4.17 1.92 -9.09
C LEU A 98 2.72 1.44 -8.98
N THR A 99 1.99 1.29 -10.09
CA THR A 99 0.62 0.75 -10.07
C THR A 99 0.59 -0.73 -9.76
N GLU A 100 1.57 -1.50 -10.22
CA GLU A 100 1.69 -2.95 -9.98
C GLU A 100 2.12 -3.20 -8.53
N VAL A 101 3.09 -2.43 -8.03
CA VAL A 101 3.48 -2.47 -6.60
C VAL A 101 2.33 -2.06 -5.69
N ALA A 102 1.47 -1.13 -6.10
CA ALA A 102 0.35 -0.66 -5.26
C ALA A 102 -0.63 -1.79 -4.94
N GLU A 103 -0.92 -2.69 -5.88
CA GLU A 103 -1.86 -3.80 -5.65
C GLU A 103 -1.25 -4.84 -4.69
N LEU A 104 0.06 -5.11 -4.78
CA LEU A 104 0.78 -5.93 -3.79
C LEU A 104 0.75 -5.32 -2.38
N LEU A 105 1.00 -4.01 -2.26
CA LEU A 105 0.94 -3.30 -0.98
C LEU A 105 -0.47 -3.32 -0.38
N MET A 106 -1.51 -3.23 -1.21
CA MET A 106 -2.90 -3.34 -0.79
C MET A 106 -3.18 -4.74 -0.22
N TYR A 107 -2.80 -5.79 -0.96
CA TYR A 107 -2.94 -7.17 -0.51
C TYR A 107 -2.22 -7.42 0.82
N PHE A 108 -1.00 -6.91 1.01
CA PHE A 108 -0.28 -7.05 2.28
C PHE A 108 -1.02 -6.35 3.44
N GLY A 109 -1.59 -5.17 3.19
CA GLY A 109 -2.42 -4.47 4.17
C GLY A 109 -3.67 -5.26 4.57
N GLU A 110 -4.33 -5.91 3.60
CA GLU A 110 -5.48 -6.78 3.86
C GLU A 110 -5.09 -8.00 4.69
N VAL A 111 -3.97 -8.66 4.35
CA VAL A 111 -3.42 -9.76 5.15
C VAL A 111 -3.13 -9.28 6.58
N ALA A 112 -2.47 -8.12 6.72
CA ALA A 112 -2.14 -7.53 8.01
C ALA A 112 -3.38 -7.32 8.89
N ALA A 113 -4.48 -6.87 8.30
CA ALA A 113 -5.73 -6.64 9.01
C ALA A 113 -6.37 -7.91 9.58
N THR A 114 -5.99 -9.09 9.07
CA THR A 114 -6.44 -10.39 9.60
C THR A 114 -5.55 -10.94 10.71
N LEU A 115 -4.36 -10.38 10.91
CA LEU A 115 -3.44 -10.85 11.93
C LEU A 115 -3.94 -10.46 13.34
N PRO A 116 -3.77 -11.34 14.33
CA PRO A 116 -4.09 -10.99 15.71
C PRO A 116 -3.18 -9.85 16.17
N TYR A 117 -3.76 -8.82 16.81
CA TYR A 117 -2.97 -7.76 17.43
C TYR A 117 -1.97 -8.35 18.42
N ARG A 118 -0.68 -8.12 18.17
CA ARG A 118 0.41 -8.40 19.10
C ARG A 118 0.98 -7.07 19.54
N PRO A 119 0.74 -6.62 20.78
CA PRO A 119 1.44 -5.45 21.29
C PRO A 119 2.94 -5.75 21.24
N ARG A 120 3.73 -4.81 20.71
CA ARG A 120 5.19 -4.92 20.81
C ARG A 120 5.53 -5.06 22.28
N GLU A 121 6.25 -6.12 22.64
CA GLU A 121 6.88 -6.19 23.95
C GLU A 121 7.74 -4.93 24.04
N GLN A 122 7.38 -4.05 24.98
CA GLN A 122 8.20 -2.89 25.25
C GLN A 122 9.50 -3.45 25.79
N ASP A 123 10.56 -3.41 24.99
CA ASP A 123 11.94 -3.55 25.46
C ASP A 123 12.10 -2.53 26.60
N THR A 124 11.92 -3.03 27.81
CA THR A 124 12.10 -2.27 29.03
C THR A 124 13.60 -2.24 29.26
N PRO A 125 14.24 -1.06 29.30
CA PRO A 125 15.68 -0.97 29.54
C PRO A 125 16.10 -1.51 30.91
#